data_AF-A0A7X9EJG8-F1
#
_entry.id   AF-A0A7X9EJG8-F1
#
_cell.length_a   1.000
_cell.length_b   1.000
_cell.length_c   1.000
_cell.angle_alpha   90.00
_cell.angle_beta   90.00
_cell.angle_gamma   90.00
#
_symmetry.space_group_name_H-M   'P 1'
#
loop_
_entity.id
_entity.type
_entity.pdbx_description
1 polymer ?
#
loop_
_entity_poly.entity_id
_entity_poly.type
_entity_poly.pdbx_seq_one_letter_code
_entity_poly.pdbx_strand_id
1 'polypeptide(L)'
;MEIAQLPSQKRKNLIIIAALAIGLPLLVFATYQVVQLITKAGSDNKPKNVIISNITTSSITISWTTESKATGSVIPVENGDSKSPVIDKRGNSSRYTHYVELTSLEPNTSYSFIIVSGSDKYSDENGKEFSFKTAPVTADTPTPNPIYGTVSGGSGDDVLLYAVLKDKTAYPVSATMPSGGNWIMDLSALRSISDKKMITASSSSNVVIIAVGGTSKGAVVTGIYSDIFDSNGKLKDTNPLTLSSKTDMYSSMPSDAVLTAYSSTTTPTTPTNNNDDEEEETPTTPTTPTDEEEEPSGEFTRKFRIVQQLEWIDMV
;
A
#
# COMPACT_ATOMS: atom_id res chain seq x y z
N MET A 1 21.04 35.90 69.02
CA MET A 1 20.51 35.08 67.92
C MET A 1 19.36 35.89 67.30
N GLU A 2 19.67 36.80 66.38
CA GLU A 2 18.65 37.59 65.69
C GLU A 2 18.12 36.80 64.50
N ILE A 3 16.83 36.49 64.52
CA ILE A 3 16.15 35.79 63.44
C ILE A 3 15.59 36.88 62.52
N ALA A 4 16.25 37.11 61.38
CA ALA A 4 15.83 38.10 60.40
C ALA A 4 14.43 37.77 59.86
N GLN A 5 13.41 38.52 60.29
CA GLN A 5 12.05 38.38 59.77
C GLN A 5 11.90 39.26 58.51
N LEU A 6 11.84 38.60 57.35
CA LEU A 6 11.50 39.25 56.08
C LEU A 6 10.12 39.94 56.14
N PRO A 7 9.97 41.20 55.70
CA PRO A 7 8.73 41.96 55.77
C PRO A 7 7.61 41.29 54.94
N SER A 8 6.40 41.24 55.52
CA SER A 8 5.22 40.49 55.06
C SER A 8 4.89 40.60 53.56
N GLN A 9 5.06 41.77 52.94
CA GLN A 9 4.83 41.95 51.50
C GLN A 9 5.87 41.24 50.62
N LYS A 10 7.14 41.19 51.04
CA LYS A 10 8.20 40.50 50.27
C LYS A 10 8.00 38.99 50.29
N ARG A 11 7.43 38.42 51.36
CA ARG A 11 7.10 36.97 51.43
C ARG A 11 6.01 36.59 50.44
N LYS A 12 4.95 37.41 50.28
CA LYS A 12 3.89 37.15 49.30
C LYS A 12 4.40 37.20 47.86
N ASN A 13 5.25 38.17 47.53
CA ASN A 13 5.85 38.26 46.20
C ASN A 13 6.84 37.10 45.93
N LEU A 14 7.60 36.65 46.93
CA LEU A 14 8.47 35.47 46.80
C LEU A 14 7.69 34.18 46.57
N ILE A 15 6.54 34.00 47.23
CA ILE A 15 5.66 32.84 47.01
C ILE A 15 5.06 32.87 45.62
N ILE A 16 4.65 34.05 45.13
CA ILE A 16 4.14 34.19 43.75
C ILE A 16 5.24 33.89 42.73
N ILE A 17 6.45 34.41 42.92
CA ILE A 17 7.58 34.15 42.02
C ILE A 17 7.97 32.67 42.04
N ALA A 18 8.00 32.02 43.22
CA ALA A 18 8.29 30.59 43.32
C ALA A 18 7.19 29.73 42.68
N ALA A 19 5.92 30.10 42.86
CA ALA A 19 4.80 29.41 42.22
C ALA A 19 4.84 29.55 40.69
N LEU A 20 5.30 30.69 40.17
CA LEU A 20 5.42 30.93 38.73
C LEU A 20 6.66 30.22 38.15
N ALA A 21 7.77 30.22 38.87
CA ALA A 21 9.01 29.54 38.49
C ALA A 21 8.88 28.01 38.46
N ILE A 22 8.02 27.42 39.30
CA ILE A 22 7.76 25.98 39.33
C ILE A 22 6.53 25.62 38.48
N GLY A 23 5.50 26.46 38.49
CA GLY A 23 4.24 26.22 37.78
C GLY A 23 4.39 26.28 36.25
N LEU A 24 5.20 27.20 35.73
CA LEU A 24 5.42 27.33 34.29
C LEU A 24 6.11 26.08 33.68
N PRO A 25 7.24 25.57 34.23
CA PRO A 25 7.84 24.34 33.70
C PRO A 25 6.97 23.11 33.95
N LEU A 26 6.19 23.03 35.03
CA LEU A 26 5.23 21.94 35.24
C LEU A 26 4.09 21.95 34.21
N LEU A 27 3.59 23.13 33.82
CA LEU A 27 2.60 23.26 32.76
C LEU A 27 3.17 22.85 31.39
N VAL A 28 4.40 23.26 31.07
CA VAL A 28 5.08 22.84 29.84
C VAL A 28 5.35 21.33 29.84
N PHE A 29 5.75 20.77 30.98
CA PHE A 29 5.94 19.32 31.11
C PHE A 29 4.61 18.55 30.97
N ALA A 30 3.53 19.05 31.56
CA ALA A 30 2.21 18.45 31.45
C ALA A 30 1.67 18.51 30.00
N THR A 31 1.86 19.62 29.28
CA THR A 31 1.48 19.69 27.85
C THR A 31 2.31 18.73 27.00
N TYR A 32 3.60 18.57 27.28
CA TYR A 32 4.44 17.56 26.62
C TYR A 32 3.96 16.12 26.88
N GLN A 33 3.55 15.79 28.10
CA GLN A 33 3.02 14.45 28.44
C GLN A 33 1.67 14.17 27.78
N VAL A 34 0.79 15.17 27.65
CA VAL A 34 -0.49 15.04 26.93
C VAL A 34 -0.26 14.82 25.42
N VAL A 35 0.71 15.49 24.81
CA VAL A 35 1.07 15.27 23.40
C VAL A 35 1.63 13.85 23.17
N GLN A 36 2.35 13.27 24.13
CA GLN A 36 2.83 11.88 24.05
C GLN A 36 1.74 10.83 24.26
N LEU A 37 0.65 11.15 24.97
CA LEU A 37 -0.49 10.24 25.14
C LEU A 37 -1.38 10.16 23.89
N ILE A 38 -1.45 11.25 23.10
CA ILE A 38 -2.24 11.30 21.85
C ILE A 38 -1.48 10.69 20.67
N THR A 39 -0.15 10.58 20.74
CA THR A 39 0.68 10.09 19.61
C THR A 39 1.10 8.61 19.72
N LYS A 40 0.72 7.91 20.81
CA LYS A 40 1.05 6.48 21.04
C LYS A 40 -0.08 5.49 20.70
N ALA A 41 -1.05 5.88 19.87
CA ALA A 41 -2.06 4.98 19.30
C ALA A 41 -1.95 4.89 17.76
N GLY A 42 -0.74 4.97 17.22
CA GLY A 42 -0.47 4.65 15.82
C GLY A 42 -0.59 3.14 15.59
N SER A 43 -1.82 2.65 15.50
CA SER A 43 -2.08 1.38 14.82
C SER A 43 -1.45 1.51 13.41
N ASP A 44 -0.48 0.67 13.04
CA ASP A 44 0.14 0.70 11.70
C ASP A 44 -0.88 0.22 10.66
N ASN A 45 -1.84 1.12 10.39
CA ASN A 45 -2.91 1.00 9.42
C ASN A 45 -2.43 1.33 8.01
N LYS A 46 -1.12 1.53 7.84
CA LYS A 46 -0.51 1.85 6.56
C LYS A 46 -0.76 0.70 5.58
N PRO A 47 -1.38 0.96 4.41
CA PRO A 47 -1.56 -0.04 3.38
C PRO A 47 -0.22 -0.61 2.90
N LYS A 48 -0.11 -1.94 2.89
CA LYS A 48 1.00 -2.70 2.34
C LYS A 48 0.46 -3.65 1.27
N ASN A 49 1.29 -3.93 0.26
CA ASN A 49 0.96 -4.85 -0.83
C ASN A 49 -0.35 -4.46 -1.55
N VAL A 50 -0.44 -3.21 -2.00
CA VAL A 50 -1.61 -2.73 -2.74
C VAL A 50 -1.65 -3.40 -4.11
N ILE A 51 -2.72 -4.12 -4.39
CA ILE A 51 -2.87 -4.95 -5.59
C ILE A 51 -4.14 -4.57 -6.34
N ILE A 52 -3.97 -4.43 -7.65
CA ILE A 52 -5.03 -4.34 -8.63
C ILE A 52 -5.32 -5.73 -9.20
N SER A 53 -6.60 -6.10 -9.21
CA SER A 53 -7.11 -7.38 -9.72
C SER A 53 -8.48 -7.20 -10.39
N ASN A 54 -8.98 -8.28 -11.01
CA ASN A 54 -10.31 -8.34 -11.62
C ASN A 54 -10.60 -7.16 -12.56
N ILE A 55 -9.64 -6.82 -13.42
CA ILE A 55 -9.80 -5.70 -14.36
C ILE A 55 -10.84 -6.07 -15.41
N THR A 56 -11.90 -5.27 -15.53
CA THR A 56 -12.88 -5.38 -16.60
C THR A 56 -12.96 -4.08 -17.40
N THR A 57 -13.94 -4.00 -18.30
CA THR A 57 -14.23 -2.76 -19.03
C THR A 57 -14.87 -1.69 -18.15
N SER A 58 -15.49 -2.07 -17.02
CA SER A 58 -16.27 -1.16 -16.18
C SER A 58 -16.09 -1.36 -14.68
N SER A 59 -15.13 -2.20 -14.28
CA SER A 59 -14.81 -2.44 -12.88
C SER A 59 -13.35 -2.80 -12.67
N ILE A 60 -12.91 -2.60 -11.43
CA ILE A 60 -11.62 -3.04 -10.94
C ILE A 60 -11.71 -3.38 -9.46
N THR A 61 -10.87 -4.29 -9.00
CA THR A 61 -10.69 -4.57 -7.59
C THR A 61 -9.37 -4.01 -7.10
N ILE A 62 -9.41 -3.32 -5.98
CA ILE A 62 -8.23 -2.84 -5.26
C ILE A 62 -8.21 -3.55 -3.91
N SER A 63 -7.07 -4.13 -3.58
CA SER A 63 -6.89 -4.87 -2.33
C SER A 63 -5.56 -4.54 -1.68
N TRP A 64 -5.51 -4.61 -0.35
CA TRP A 64 -4.28 -4.38 0.40
C TRP A 64 -4.33 -5.07 1.77
N THR A 65 -3.21 -5.01 2.47
CA THR A 65 -3.06 -5.51 3.83
C THR A 65 -2.56 -4.43 4.78
N THR A 66 -2.88 -4.54 6.06
CA THR A 66 -2.39 -3.67 7.14
C THR A 66 -1.83 -4.52 8.28
N GLU A 67 -0.88 -4.00 9.06
CA GLU A 67 -0.31 -4.76 10.19
C GLU A 67 -1.28 -4.87 11.37
N SER A 68 -2.17 -3.90 11.48
CA SER A 68 -3.26 -3.86 12.46
C SER A 68 -4.62 -3.82 11.78
N LYS A 69 -5.66 -4.27 12.49
CA LYS A 69 -7.03 -4.24 11.98
C LYS A 69 -7.50 -2.80 11.80
N ALA A 70 -7.95 -2.46 10.59
CA ALA A 70 -8.48 -1.15 10.26
C ALA A 70 -9.76 -1.27 9.42
N THR A 71 -10.54 -0.20 9.32
CA THR A 71 -11.56 -0.08 8.27
C THR A 71 -10.90 0.34 6.96
N GLY A 72 -11.38 -0.16 5.82
CA GLY A 72 -10.82 0.17 4.51
C GLY A 72 -11.86 0.79 3.58
N SER A 73 -11.45 1.85 2.88
CA SER A 73 -12.20 2.41 1.75
C SER A 73 -11.26 3.01 0.71
N VAL A 74 -11.75 3.22 -0.51
CA VAL A 74 -11.04 3.90 -1.59
C VAL A 74 -11.84 5.12 -2.00
N ILE A 75 -11.16 6.25 -2.19
CA ILE A 75 -11.73 7.46 -2.76
C ILE A 75 -11.28 7.55 -4.21
N PRO A 76 -12.18 7.35 -5.19
CA PRO A 76 -11.87 7.63 -6.58
C PRO A 76 -11.65 9.13 -6.80
N VAL A 77 -10.71 9.46 -7.68
CA VAL A 77 -10.41 10.83 -8.09
C VAL A 77 -10.63 10.93 -9.60
N GLU A 78 -11.55 11.80 -10.00
CA GLU A 78 -11.84 12.05 -11.42
C GLU A 78 -11.65 13.54 -11.71
N ASN A 79 -10.82 13.86 -12.70
CA ASN A 79 -10.51 15.24 -13.09
C ASN A 79 -10.00 16.12 -11.93
N GLY A 80 -9.38 15.51 -10.91
CA GLY A 80 -8.88 16.19 -9.71
C GLY A 80 -9.89 16.31 -8.56
N ASP A 81 -11.14 15.91 -8.77
CA ASP A 81 -12.18 15.93 -7.74
C ASP A 81 -12.31 14.56 -7.06
N SER A 82 -12.21 14.56 -5.73
CA SER A 82 -12.51 13.38 -4.90
C SER A 82 -13.99 13.04 -4.95
N LYS A 83 -14.31 11.79 -5.27
CA LYS A 83 -15.68 11.25 -5.24
C LYS A 83 -16.04 10.68 -3.87
N SER A 84 -17.26 10.17 -3.75
CA SER A 84 -17.69 9.47 -2.55
C SER A 84 -16.81 8.24 -2.29
N PRO A 85 -16.38 7.99 -1.04
CA PRO A 85 -15.61 6.80 -0.70
C PRO A 85 -16.39 5.52 -0.97
N VAL A 86 -15.72 4.53 -1.55
CA VAL A 86 -16.22 3.16 -1.74
C VAL A 86 -15.60 2.28 -0.66
N ILE A 87 -16.44 1.70 0.20
CA ILE A 87 -15.99 0.86 1.33
C ILE A 87 -15.63 -0.56 0.88
N ASP A 88 -14.94 -1.30 1.76
CA ASP A 88 -14.71 -2.74 1.57
C ASP A 88 -16.01 -3.48 1.25
N LYS A 89 -15.99 -4.37 0.26
CA LYS A 89 -17.15 -5.15 -0.21
C LYS A 89 -17.76 -6.01 0.89
N ARG A 90 -16.95 -6.42 1.88
CA ARG A 90 -17.39 -7.19 3.06
C ARG A 90 -17.98 -6.28 4.16
N GLY A 91 -18.11 -4.98 3.92
CA GLY A 91 -18.68 -4.00 4.86
C GLY A 91 -17.66 -3.34 5.78
N ASN A 92 -18.14 -2.45 6.65
CA ASN A 92 -17.33 -1.49 7.41
C ASN A 92 -16.72 -2.04 8.73
N SER A 93 -16.27 -3.29 8.76
CA SER A 93 -15.61 -3.86 9.95
C SER A 93 -14.09 -3.79 9.86
N SER A 94 -13.42 -3.77 11.01
CA SER A 94 -11.97 -3.71 11.08
C SER A 94 -11.31 -5.05 10.74
N ARG A 95 -10.42 -5.05 9.73
CA ARG A 95 -9.76 -6.25 9.18
C ARG A 95 -8.28 -6.00 8.90
N TYR A 96 -7.50 -7.07 8.79
CA TYR A 96 -6.11 -6.99 8.30
C TYR A 96 -6.05 -6.91 6.78
N THR A 97 -7.02 -7.52 6.11
CA THR A 97 -7.14 -7.53 4.65
C THR A 97 -8.27 -6.62 4.22
N HIS A 98 -8.08 -5.91 3.11
CA HIS A 98 -9.05 -4.96 2.58
C HIS A 98 -9.31 -5.23 1.11
N TYR A 99 -10.56 -5.13 0.70
CA TYR A 99 -11.01 -5.51 -0.64
C TYR A 99 -12.14 -4.58 -1.11
N VAL A 100 -11.81 -3.69 -2.03
CA VAL A 100 -12.72 -2.67 -2.54
C VAL A 100 -12.94 -2.90 -4.03
N GLU A 101 -14.19 -3.00 -4.45
CA GLU A 101 -14.58 -3.10 -5.86
C GLU A 101 -15.09 -1.74 -6.32
N LEU A 102 -14.41 -1.15 -7.31
CA LEU A 102 -14.91 0.01 -8.03
C LEU A 102 -15.67 -0.46 -9.25
N THR A 103 -16.90 0.02 -9.42
CA THR A 103 -17.79 -0.35 -10.53
C THR A 103 -18.27 0.90 -11.26
N SER A 104 -19.02 0.71 -12.34
CA SER A 104 -19.58 1.81 -13.16
C SER A 104 -18.50 2.72 -13.73
N LEU A 105 -17.36 2.14 -14.11
CA LEU A 105 -16.26 2.84 -14.74
C LEU A 105 -16.42 2.85 -16.26
N GLU A 106 -15.83 3.84 -16.90
CA GLU A 106 -15.77 3.92 -18.35
C GLU A 106 -14.68 2.99 -18.92
N PRO A 107 -14.92 2.30 -20.04
CA PRO A 107 -13.91 1.48 -20.70
C PRO A 107 -12.69 2.28 -21.17
N ASN A 108 -11.53 1.62 -21.22
CA ASN A 108 -10.26 2.19 -21.69
C ASN A 108 -9.86 3.53 -21.04
N THR A 109 -10.29 3.78 -19.80
CA THR A 109 -10.15 5.06 -19.10
C THR A 109 -9.21 4.92 -17.90
N SER A 110 -8.32 5.91 -17.73
CA SER A 110 -7.41 5.97 -16.59
C SER A 110 -8.07 6.71 -15.44
N TYR A 111 -7.96 6.15 -14.25
CA TYR A 111 -8.49 6.69 -13.01
C TYR A 111 -7.39 6.80 -11.97
N SER A 112 -7.54 7.78 -11.08
CA SER A 112 -6.71 7.91 -9.88
C SER A 112 -7.53 7.60 -8.63
N PHE A 113 -6.87 7.23 -7.54
CA PHE A 113 -7.54 6.98 -6.26
C PHE A 113 -6.62 7.15 -5.06
N ILE A 114 -7.25 7.35 -3.91
CA ILE A 114 -6.62 7.46 -2.59
C ILE A 114 -7.16 6.33 -1.70
N ILE A 115 -6.28 5.63 -0.99
CA ILE A 115 -6.69 4.62 -0.02
C ILE A 115 -6.96 5.31 1.32
N VAL A 116 -8.06 4.96 1.97
CA VAL A 116 -8.37 5.37 3.34
C VAL A 116 -8.34 4.13 4.21
N SER A 117 -7.44 4.11 5.19
CA SER A 117 -7.29 3.01 6.12
C SER A 117 -7.37 3.54 7.55
N GLY A 118 -8.39 3.11 8.29
CA GLY A 118 -8.80 3.74 9.54
C GLY A 118 -9.27 5.17 9.29
N SER A 119 -8.56 6.15 9.84
CA SER A 119 -8.85 7.59 9.69
C SER A 119 -7.87 8.30 8.75
N ASP A 120 -6.84 7.60 8.28
CA ASP A 120 -5.73 8.17 7.52
C ASP A 120 -5.90 7.93 6.02
N LYS A 121 -5.42 8.89 5.23
CA LYS A 121 -5.39 8.83 3.77
C LYS A 121 -3.98 8.48 3.29
N TYR A 122 -3.90 7.61 2.30
CA TYR A 122 -2.65 7.10 1.76
C TYR A 122 -2.62 7.23 0.24
N SER A 123 -1.54 7.85 -0.23
CA SER A 123 -1.12 7.91 -1.63
C SER A 123 0.10 7.01 -1.83
N ASP A 124 0.62 6.93 -3.05
CA ASP A 124 1.83 6.18 -3.37
C ASP A 124 3.06 6.67 -2.56
N GLU A 125 4.16 5.92 -2.61
CA GLU A 125 5.39 6.25 -1.87
C GLU A 125 6.00 7.62 -2.26
N ASN A 126 5.66 8.15 -3.44
CA ASN A 126 6.12 9.44 -3.95
C ASN A 126 5.13 10.58 -3.68
N GLY A 127 4.04 10.31 -2.93
CA GLY A 127 2.97 11.28 -2.66
C GLY A 127 2.00 11.49 -3.83
N LYS A 128 2.09 10.72 -4.90
CA LYS A 128 1.14 10.73 -6.02
C LYS A 128 -0.02 9.79 -5.75
N GLU A 129 -1.20 10.13 -6.24
CA GLU A 129 -2.35 9.24 -6.17
C GLU A 129 -2.06 7.93 -6.91
N PHE A 130 -2.60 6.83 -6.39
CA PHE A 130 -2.55 5.57 -7.09
C PHE A 130 -3.36 5.68 -8.38
N SER A 131 -2.95 4.97 -9.43
CA SER A 131 -3.67 5.00 -10.70
C SER A 131 -3.83 3.61 -11.29
N PHE A 132 -4.89 3.47 -12.08
CA PHE A 132 -5.18 2.28 -12.86
C PHE A 132 -5.85 2.66 -14.18
N LYS A 133 -5.94 1.70 -15.09
CA LYS A 133 -6.65 1.87 -16.37
C LYS A 133 -7.58 0.69 -16.63
N THR A 134 -8.86 0.97 -16.87
CA THR A 134 -9.85 -0.04 -17.23
C THR A 134 -9.53 -0.64 -18.60
N ALA A 135 -10.06 -1.83 -18.85
CA ALA A 135 -9.82 -2.51 -20.11
C ALA A 135 -10.66 -1.92 -21.26
N PRO A 136 -10.18 -2.00 -22.51
CA PRO A 136 -10.98 -1.62 -23.67
C PRO A 136 -12.10 -2.63 -23.92
N VAL A 137 -13.17 -2.18 -24.58
CA VAL A 137 -14.21 -3.07 -25.11
C VAL A 137 -13.62 -3.91 -26.23
N THR A 138 -13.81 -5.22 -26.15
CA THR A 138 -13.37 -6.21 -27.15
C THR A 138 -14.56 -7.06 -27.56
N ALA A 139 -14.52 -7.61 -28.78
CA ALA A 139 -15.56 -8.51 -29.27
C ALA A 139 -15.51 -9.92 -28.64
N ASP A 140 -14.43 -10.22 -27.91
CA ASP A 140 -14.21 -11.51 -27.27
C ASP A 140 -15.24 -11.77 -26.16
N THR A 141 -15.82 -12.96 -26.17
CA THR A 141 -16.68 -13.44 -25.09
C THR A 141 -15.90 -14.43 -24.23
N PRO A 142 -15.77 -14.18 -22.91
CA PRO A 142 -15.05 -15.10 -22.04
C PRO A 142 -15.85 -16.39 -21.90
N THR A 143 -15.19 -17.53 -22.02
CA THR A 143 -15.77 -18.81 -21.60
C THR A 143 -15.50 -18.97 -20.11
N PRO A 144 -16.54 -19.11 -19.25
CA PRO A 144 -16.35 -19.26 -17.82
C PRO A 144 -15.40 -20.40 -17.48
N ASN A 145 -14.45 -20.14 -16.59
CA ASN A 145 -13.51 -21.12 -16.06
C ASN A 145 -13.45 -20.96 -14.52
N PRO A 146 -14.52 -21.34 -13.81
CA PRO A 146 -14.58 -21.21 -12.37
C PRO A 146 -13.60 -22.18 -11.71
N ILE A 147 -12.86 -21.67 -10.74
CA ILE A 147 -12.05 -22.45 -9.81
C ILE A 147 -12.52 -22.18 -8.39
N TYR A 148 -12.52 -23.22 -7.56
CA TYR A 148 -13.00 -23.12 -6.18
C TYR A 148 -12.26 -24.08 -5.26
N GLY A 149 -12.39 -23.85 -3.96
CA GLY A 149 -11.77 -24.71 -2.95
C GLY A 149 -12.08 -24.24 -1.55
N THR A 150 -11.27 -24.71 -0.60
CA THR A 150 -11.32 -24.30 0.80
C THR A 150 -9.99 -23.72 1.24
N VAL A 151 -10.02 -22.83 2.22
CA VAL A 151 -8.85 -22.36 2.96
C VAL A 151 -9.04 -22.72 4.43
N SER A 152 -7.95 -23.13 5.07
CA SER A 152 -7.91 -23.43 6.51
C SER A 152 -6.94 -22.51 7.24
N GLY A 153 -7.13 -22.34 8.55
CA GLY A 153 -6.29 -21.49 9.39
C GLY A 153 -6.59 -19.99 9.28
N GLY A 154 -7.61 -19.59 8.51
CA GLY A 154 -8.13 -18.22 8.42
C GLY A 154 -9.10 -17.88 9.55
N SER A 155 -9.32 -16.58 9.78
CA SER A 155 -10.29 -16.09 10.76
C SER A 155 -11.44 -15.41 10.03
N GLY A 156 -12.64 -15.97 10.10
CA GLY A 156 -13.84 -15.36 9.54
C GLY A 156 -13.70 -15.06 8.04
N ASP A 157 -13.93 -13.80 7.66
CA ASP A 157 -13.87 -13.31 6.28
C ASP A 157 -12.56 -12.57 5.94
N ASP A 158 -11.56 -12.61 6.83
CA ASP A 158 -10.32 -11.84 6.73
C ASP A 158 -9.23 -12.56 5.91
N VAL A 159 -9.64 -13.12 4.76
CA VAL A 159 -8.75 -13.79 3.82
C VAL A 159 -9.08 -13.35 2.40
N LEU A 160 -8.05 -12.96 1.65
CA LEU A 160 -8.11 -12.67 0.23
C LEU A 160 -7.46 -13.80 -0.55
N LEU A 161 -8.04 -14.11 -1.70
CA LEU A 161 -7.51 -15.08 -2.63
C LEU A 161 -7.15 -14.41 -3.94
N TYR A 162 -6.07 -14.88 -4.53
CA TYR A 162 -5.61 -14.49 -5.85
C TYR A 162 -5.25 -15.71 -6.68
N ALA A 163 -5.58 -15.66 -7.96
CA ALA A 163 -5.09 -16.56 -8.98
C ALA A 163 -4.26 -15.76 -10.00
N VAL A 164 -3.02 -16.19 -10.21
CA VAL A 164 -2.09 -15.59 -11.18
C VAL A 164 -1.50 -16.64 -12.09
N LEU A 165 -1.10 -16.24 -13.29
CA LEU A 165 -0.24 -17.05 -14.14
C LEU A 165 1.21 -16.96 -13.65
N LYS A 166 1.91 -18.09 -13.61
CA LYS A 166 3.30 -18.16 -13.12
C LYS A 166 4.28 -17.31 -13.94
N ASP A 167 3.96 -17.09 -15.21
CA ASP A 167 4.74 -16.24 -16.13
C ASP A 167 4.53 -14.74 -15.90
N LYS A 168 3.62 -14.35 -15.01
CA LYS A 168 3.30 -12.96 -14.65
C LYS A 168 2.83 -12.11 -15.83
N THR A 169 2.23 -12.73 -16.85
CA THR A 169 1.76 -12.01 -18.05
C THR A 169 0.36 -11.41 -17.92
N ALA A 170 -0.36 -11.76 -16.86
CA ALA A 170 -1.76 -11.39 -16.66
C ALA A 170 -2.00 -10.73 -15.29
N TYR A 171 -2.92 -9.77 -15.24
CA TYR A 171 -3.45 -9.25 -14.00
C TYR A 171 -4.13 -10.36 -13.18
N PRO A 172 -3.98 -10.38 -11.85
CA PRO A 172 -4.61 -11.37 -10.99
C PRO A 172 -6.13 -11.32 -11.08
N VAL A 173 -6.74 -12.50 -10.98
CA VAL A 173 -8.14 -12.64 -10.55
C VAL A 173 -8.14 -12.81 -9.03
N SER A 174 -9.10 -12.19 -8.35
CA SER A 174 -9.18 -12.26 -6.89
C SER A 174 -10.59 -12.47 -6.38
N ALA A 175 -10.71 -12.99 -5.17
CA ALA A 175 -11.96 -13.08 -4.44
C ALA A 175 -11.74 -12.94 -2.94
N THR A 176 -12.82 -12.64 -2.23
CA THR A 176 -12.87 -12.75 -0.78
C THR A 176 -13.31 -14.16 -0.37
N MET A 177 -12.91 -14.58 0.82
CA MET A 177 -13.37 -15.81 1.43
C MET A 177 -14.47 -15.49 2.45
N PRO A 178 -15.71 -15.98 2.29
CA PRO A 178 -16.71 -15.93 3.36
C PRO A 178 -16.29 -16.76 4.59
N SER A 179 -16.97 -16.54 5.72
CA SER A 179 -16.67 -17.21 7.01
C SER A 179 -16.66 -18.74 6.98
N GLY A 180 -17.29 -19.36 5.97
CA GLY A 180 -17.28 -20.81 5.76
C GLY A 180 -15.98 -21.37 5.18
N GLY A 181 -14.98 -20.54 4.87
CA GLY A 181 -13.68 -20.99 4.35
C GLY A 181 -13.68 -21.40 2.87
N ASN A 182 -14.84 -21.42 2.22
CA ASN A 182 -14.99 -21.69 0.80
C ASN A 182 -14.66 -20.45 -0.02
N TRP A 183 -14.16 -20.63 -1.23
CA TRP A 183 -13.87 -19.54 -2.15
C TRP A 183 -14.14 -19.96 -3.59
N ILE A 184 -14.40 -18.99 -4.45
CA ILE A 184 -14.57 -19.17 -5.90
C ILE A 184 -13.96 -17.97 -6.62
N MET A 185 -13.26 -18.24 -7.72
CA MET A 185 -12.72 -17.24 -8.65
C MET A 185 -13.00 -17.72 -10.08
N ASP A 186 -13.05 -16.81 -11.05
CA ASP A 186 -13.22 -17.17 -12.46
C ASP A 186 -11.96 -16.81 -13.26
N LEU A 187 -11.22 -17.81 -13.73
CA LEU A 187 -10.02 -17.59 -14.53
C LEU A 187 -10.32 -16.98 -15.91
N SER A 188 -11.58 -16.97 -16.36
CA SER A 188 -11.97 -16.28 -17.58
C SER A 188 -11.83 -14.76 -17.48
N ALA A 189 -11.67 -14.23 -16.26
CA ALA A 189 -11.44 -12.80 -16.02
C ALA A 189 -9.96 -12.39 -16.13
N LEU A 190 -9.04 -13.33 -16.39
CA LEU A 190 -7.63 -13.02 -16.60
C LEU A 190 -7.46 -12.07 -17.80
N ARG A 191 -6.72 -10.98 -17.59
CA ARG A 191 -6.37 -10.03 -18.65
C ARG A 191 -4.87 -9.84 -18.75
N SER A 192 -4.38 -9.80 -19.98
CA SER A 192 -3.01 -9.50 -20.32
C SER A 192 -2.57 -8.14 -19.76
N ILE A 193 -1.36 -8.08 -19.23
CA ILE A 193 -0.78 -6.83 -18.74
C ILE A 193 -0.45 -5.89 -19.90
N SER A 194 0.02 -6.44 -21.02
CA SER A 194 0.52 -5.67 -22.16
C SER A 194 -0.60 -4.91 -22.88
N ASP A 195 -1.75 -5.54 -23.10
CA ASP A 195 -2.82 -5.00 -23.94
C ASP A 195 -4.22 -5.10 -23.33
N LYS A 196 -4.34 -5.64 -22.10
CA LYS A 196 -5.62 -5.84 -21.39
C LYS A 196 -6.62 -6.73 -22.14
N LYS A 197 -6.17 -7.52 -23.13
CA LYS A 197 -7.03 -8.54 -23.74
C LYS A 197 -7.23 -9.72 -22.80
N MET A 198 -8.31 -10.45 -23.01
CA MET A 198 -8.61 -11.65 -22.21
C MET A 198 -7.57 -12.74 -22.49
N ILE A 199 -7.15 -13.44 -21.45
CA ILE A 199 -6.27 -14.61 -21.54
C ILE A 199 -7.07 -15.83 -21.10
N THR A 200 -7.01 -16.90 -21.89
CA THR A 200 -7.63 -18.18 -21.54
C THR A 200 -6.62 -19.07 -20.85
N ALA A 201 -6.89 -19.43 -19.58
CA ALA A 201 -6.16 -20.49 -18.91
C ALA A 201 -6.62 -21.86 -19.45
N SER A 202 -5.65 -22.73 -19.78
CA SER A 202 -5.88 -24.09 -20.26
C SER A 202 -5.45 -25.11 -19.21
N SER A 203 -5.71 -26.39 -19.46
CA SER A 203 -5.23 -27.49 -18.60
C SER A 203 -3.71 -27.52 -18.41
N SER A 204 -2.95 -27.00 -19.38
CA SER A 204 -1.48 -26.95 -19.34
C SER A 204 -0.92 -25.64 -18.75
N SER A 205 -1.77 -24.68 -18.40
CA SER A 205 -1.33 -23.39 -17.88
C SER A 205 -0.75 -23.54 -16.46
N ASN A 206 0.39 -22.90 -16.20
CA ASN A 206 0.97 -22.84 -14.87
C ASN A 206 0.30 -21.72 -14.05
N VAL A 207 -0.39 -22.11 -12.99
CA VAL A 207 -1.18 -21.21 -12.14
C VAL A 207 -0.59 -21.18 -10.73
N VAL A 208 -0.69 -20.03 -10.08
CA VAL A 208 -0.37 -19.86 -8.67
C VAL A 208 -1.63 -19.36 -7.95
N ILE A 209 -2.04 -20.08 -6.90
CA ILE A 209 -3.12 -19.70 -6.00
C ILE A 209 -2.50 -19.18 -4.72
N ILE A 210 -2.89 -17.98 -4.31
CA ILE A 210 -2.34 -17.28 -3.16
C ILE A 210 -3.51 -16.96 -2.24
N ALA A 211 -3.46 -17.42 -0.99
CA ALA A 211 -4.33 -16.96 0.09
C ALA A 211 -3.55 -16.05 1.03
N VAL A 212 -4.14 -14.92 1.39
CA VAL A 212 -3.55 -13.89 2.24
C VAL A 212 -4.49 -13.60 3.39
N GLY A 213 -4.04 -13.79 4.63
CA GLY A 213 -4.78 -13.47 5.85
C GLY A 213 -4.20 -12.29 6.65
N GLY A 214 -3.26 -11.55 6.07
CA GLY A 214 -2.56 -10.41 6.68
C GLY A 214 -1.17 -10.21 6.07
N THR A 215 -0.37 -9.30 6.63
CA THR A 215 0.97 -8.95 6.11
C THR A 215 2.00 -10.08 6.22
N SER A 216 1.81 -11.01 7.16
CA SER A 216 2.75 -12.11 7.45
C SER A 216 2.07 -13.47 7.55
N LYS A 217 0.83 -13.59 7.05
CA LYS A 217 0.04 -14.82 7.11
C LYS A 217 -0.53 -15.14 5.74
N GLY A 218 -0.12 -16.27 5.18
CA GLY A 218 -0.48 -16.65 3.82
C GLY A 218 -0.32 -18.13 3.53
N ALA A 219 -0.77 -18.53 2.35
CA ALA A 219 -0.55 -19.85 1.77
C ALA A 219 -0.41 -19.71 0.25
N VAL A 220 0.42 -20.55 -0.37
CA VAL A 220 0.65 -20.53 -1.82
C VAL A 220 0.63 -21.96 -2.33
N VAL A 221 -0.14 -22.20 -3.39
CA VAL A 221 -0.12 -23.42 -4.18
C VAL A 221 0.29 -23.07 -5.60
N THR A 222 1.26 -23.78 -6.16
CA THR A 222 1.70 -23.57 -7.55
C THR A 222 1.74 -24.89 -8.29
N GLY A 223 1.36 -24.86 -9.56
CA GLY A 223 1.44 -26.04 -10.43
C GLY A 223 0.75 -25.82 -11.77
N ILE A 224 0.74 -26.88 -12.57
CA ILE A 224 -0.06 -26.93 -13.80
C ILE A 224 -1.54 -27.05 -13.40
N TYR A 225 -2.44 -26.37 -14.11
CA TYR A 225 -3.87 -26.37 -13.82
C TYR A 225 -4.44 -27.78 -13.63
N SER A 226 -4.17 -28.70 -14.55
CA SER A 226 -4.66 -30.09 -14.46
C SER A 226 -4.11 -30.89 -13.29
N ASP A 227 -2.98 -30.46 -12.72
CA ASP A 227 -2.33 -31.14 -11.61
C ASP A 227 -2.93 -30.69 -10.28
N ILE A 228 -3.31 -29.42 -10.17
CA ILE A 228 -3.81 -28.84 -8.92
C ILE A 228 -5.34 -28.75 -8.84
N PHE A 229 -6.05 -28.70 -9.97
CA PHE A 229 -7.51 -28.68 -10.05
C PHE A 229 -8.07 -29.97 -10.66
N ASP A 230 -9.26 -30.39 -10.21
CA ASP A 230 -10.03 -31.44 -10.87
C ASP A 230 -10.76 -30.92 -12.13
N SER A 231 -11.46 -31.81 -12.84
CA SER A 231 -12.19 -31.46 -14.07
C SER A 231 -13.33 -30.45 -13.87
N ASN A 232 -13.76 -30.22 -12.62
CA ASN A 232 -14.80 -29.27 -12.27
C ASN A 232 -14.21 -27.93 -11.76
N GLY A 233 -12.89 -27.79 -11.73
CA GLY A 233 -12.22 -26.61 -11.19
C GLY A 233 -12.08 -26.61 -9.66
N LYS A 234 -12.35 -27.73 -8.98
CA LYS A 234 -12.09 -27.83 -7.53
C LYS A 234 -10.61 -28.02 -7.27
N LEU A 235 -10.03 -27.24 -6.36
CA LEU A 235 -8.67 -27.44 -5.87
C LEU A 235 -8.60 -28.83 -5.20
N LYS A 236 -7.66 -29.67 -5.66
CA LYS A 236 -7.50 -31.03 -5.13
C LYS A 236 -7.04 -30.99 -3.68
N ASP A 237 -7.57 -31.90 -2.87
CA ASP A 237 -7.26 -31.99 -1.44
C ASP A 237 -5.77 -32.32 -1.16
N THR A 238 -5.04 -32.82 -2.17
CA THR A 238 -3.57 -33.01 -2.12
C THR A 238 -2.78 -31.70 -2.09
N ASN A 239 -3.42 -30.58 -2.38
CA ASN A 239 -2.82 -29.24 -2.39
C ASN A 239 -3.56 -28.32 -1.39
N PRO A 240 -3.50 -28.61 -0.08
CA PRO A 240 -4.27 -27.85 0.90
C PRO A 240 -3.82 -26.39 0.97
N LEU A 241 -4.78 -25.47 0.99
CA LEU A 241 -4.52 -24.05 1.21
C LEU A 241 -4.64 -23.75 2.71
N THR A 242 -3.57 -24.01 3.46
CA THR A 242 -3.51 -23.78 4.92
C THR A 242 -2.65 -22.57 5.24
N LEU A 243 -3.29 -21.54 5.81
CA LEU A 243 -2.61 -20.31 6.18
C LEU A 243 -1.59 -20.56 7.29
N SER A 244 -0.37 -20.10 7.04
CA SER A 244 0.77 -20.18 7.97
C SER A 244 1.56 -18.85 7.94
N SER A 245 2.56 -18.72 8.81
CA SER A 245 3.46 -17.57 8.77
C SER A 245 4.24 -17.56 7.46
N LYS A 246 3.97 -16.59 6.60
CA LYS A 246 4.55 -16.46 5.25
C LYS A 246 4.56 -14.98 4.85
N THR A 247 5.67 -14.50 4.30
CA THR A 247 5.85 -13.09 3.90
C THR A 247 6.13 -12.92 2.40
N ASP A 248 6.50 -14.00 1.71
CA ASP A 248 6.89 -14.04 0.30
C ASP A 248 5.70 -14.39 -0.64
N MET A 249 4.46 -14.37 -0.16
CA MET A 249 3.27 -14.75 -0.93
C MET A 249 3.04 -13.89 -2.18
N TYR A 250 3.53 -12.65 -2.19
CA TYR A 250 3.40 -11.72 -3.31
C TYR A 250 4.50 -11.86 -4.37
N SER A 251 5.50 -12.73 -4.16
CA SER A 251 6.62 -12.94 -5.09
C SER A 251 6.19 -13.39 -6.49
N SER A 252 5.02 -14.03 -6.58
CA SER A 252 4.43 -14.49 -7.85
C SER A 252 3.52 -13.44 -8.51
N MET A 253 3.27 -12.30 -7.86
CA MET A 253 2.46 -11.23 -8.45
C MET A 253 3.23 -10.56 -9.60
N PRO A 254 2.51 -10.16 -10.66
CA PRO A 254 3.07 -9.26 -11.67
C PRO A 254 3.32 -7.88 -11.10
N SER A 255 4.43 -7.25 -11.49
CA SER A 255 4.79 -5.90 -11.04
C SER A 255 3.74 -4.86 -11.40
N ASP A 256 3.12 -4.93 -12.58
CA ASP A 256 2.09 -3.98 -13.01
C ASP A 256 0.77 -4.11 -12.25
N ALA A 257 0.56 -5.22 -11.54
CA ALA A 257 -0.58 -5.42 -10.66
C ALA A 257 -0.31 -4.92 -9.23
N VAL A 258 0.97 -4.83 -8.83
CA VAL A 258 1.38 -4.35 -7.52
C VAL A 258 1.67 -2.87 -7.60
N LEU A 259 0.82 -2.06 -6.98
CA LEU A 259 1.06 -0.64 -6.87
C LEU A 259 2.13 -0.39 -5.80
N THR A 260 3.11 0.45 -6.13
CA THR A 260 4.18 0.85 -5.21
C THR A 260 3.57 1.50 -3.98
N ALA A 261 3.43 0.71 -2.93
CA ALA A 261 2.88 1.11 -1.65
C ALA A 261 3.78 0.54 -0.55
N TYR A 262 4.35 1.45 0.22
CA TYR A 262 5.15 1.27 1.43
C TYR A 262 5.64 -0.16 1.65
N SER A 263 6.79 -0.47 1.04
CA SER A 263 7.42 -1.79 1.12
C SER A 263 7.65 -2.26 2.56
N SER A 264 7.46 -3.56 2.81
CA SER A 264 7.76 -4.21 4.08
C SER A 264 9.27 -4.52 4.17
N THR A 265 10.11 -3.50 4.25
CA THR A 265 11.55 -3.71 4.48
C THR A 265 11.76 -3.95 5.97
N THR A 266 11.88 -5.21 6.39
CA THR A 266 12.53 -5.53 7.66
C THR A 266 14.02 -5.28 7.48
N THR A 267 14.49 -4.12 7.94
CA THR A 267 15.92 -3.89 8.15
C THR A 267 16.45 -4.99 9.06
N PRO A 268 17.52 -5.73 8.69
CA PRO A 268 18.20 -6.60 9.64
C PRO A 268 18.81 -5.70 10.72
N THR A 269 18.23 -5.73 11.92
CA THR A 269 18.88 -5.20 13.12
C THR A 269 20.14 -6.02 13.34
N THR A 270 21.28 -5.49 12.89
CA THR A 270 22.58 -5.93 13.39
C THR A 270 22.66 -5.49 14.85
N PRO A 271 22.97 -6.38 15.81
CA PRO A 271 23.11 -5.97 17.20
C PRO A 271 24.33 -5.04 17.29
N THR A 272 24.09 -3.78 17.65
CA THR A 272 25.17 -2.87 18.02
C THR A 272 25.76 -3.36 19.34
N ASN A 273 26.91 -4.03 19.24
CA ASN A 273 27.75 -4.36 20.37
C ASN A 273 28.40 -3.06 20.85
N ASN A 274 28.12 -2.68 22.09
CA ASN A 274 28.84 -1.62 22.78
C ASN A 274 30.30 -2.04 22.89
N ASN A 275 31.20 -1.19 22.40
CA ASN A 275 32.50 -1.01 23.02
C ASN A 275 32.90 0.45 22.78
N ASP A 276 33.04 1.14 23.90
CA ASP A 276 33.68 2.44 24.04
C ASP A 276 35.09 2.38 23.45
N ASP A 277 35.45 3.41 22.69
CA ASP A 277 36.80 3.97 22.75
C ASP A 277 36.66 5.49 22.54
N GLU A 278 36.96 6.21 23.62
CA GLU A 278 37.10 7.65 23.71
C GLU A 278 38.29 8.11 22.85
N GLU A 279 38.11 9.06 21.93
CA GLU A 279 39.19 10.00 21.57
C GLU A 279 38.65 11.41 21.32
N GLU A 280 39.42 12.37 21.81
CA GLU A 280 39.13 13.78 22.09
C GLU A 280 38.75 14.63 20.88
N GLU A 281 37.89 15.62 21.15
CA GLU A 281 37.63 16.74 20.25
C GLU A 281 38.83 17.70 20.16
N THR A 282 39.10 18.20 18.96
CA THR A 282 39.71 19.53 18.80
C THR A 282 38.91 20.37 17.81
N PRO A 283 38.75 21.70 18.06
CA PRO A 283 37.75 22.53 17.42
C PRO A 283 38.27 23.17 16.13
N THR A 284 37.44 23.19 15.09
CA THR A 284 37.64 23.96 13.87
C THR A 284 37.32 25.45 14.00
N THR A 285 37.83 26.20 13.02
CA THR A 285 37.47 27.55 12.47
C THR A 285 38.28 28.75 13.01
N PRO A 286 38.57 29.84 12.22
CA PRO A 286 37.96 30.23 10.93
C PRO A 286 38.87 30.86 9.84
N THR A 287 38.43 30.84 8.58
CA THR A 287 38.78 31.91 7.61
C THR A 287 37.71 32.06 6.53
N THR A 288 37.21 33.30 6.41
CA THR A 288 36.36 33.89 5.35
C THR A 288 36.60 35.42 5.43
N PRO A 289 36.43 36.28 4.40
CA PRO A 289 36.41 36.19 2.92
C PRO A 289 37.41 37.19 2.25
N THR A 290 37.19 37.53 0.96
CA THR A 290 37.62 38.73 0.16
C THR A 290 38.54 38.32 -1.01
N ASP A 291 38.29 38.62 -2.30
CA ASP A 291 37.21 39.29 -3.05
C ASP A 291 37.23 38.81 -4.52
N GLU A 292 36.17 39.21 -5.24
CA GLU A 292 35.69 38.93 -6.60
C GLU A 292 36.67 39.08 -7.78
N GLU A 293 36.51 38.23 -8.81
CA GLU A 293 36.57 38.64 -10.24
C GLU A 293 35.86 37.59 -11.14
N GLU A 294 35.21 38.09 -12.20
CA GLU A 294 34.06 37.53 -12.92
C GLU A 294 34.32 36.40 -13.96
N GLU A 295 33.22 35.71 -14.31
CA GLU A 295 32.96 34.63 -15.28
C GLU A 295 33.60 34.76 -16.69
N PRO A 296 33.68 33.64 -17.43
CA PRO A 296 32.81 33.60 -18.61
C PRO A 296 31.98 32.32 -18.79
N SER A 297 30.74 32.57 -19.21
CA SER A 297 29.68 31.64 -19.60
C SER A 297 30.10 30.53 -20.58
N GLY A 298 29.91 29.28 -20.17
CA GLY A 298 29.97 28.11 -21.07
C GLY A 298 28.62 27.80 -21.70
N GLU A 299 28.54 27.91 -23.03
CA GLU A 299 27.37 27.55 -23.84
C GLU A 299 27.01 26.05 -23.72
N PHE A 300 25.82 25.74 -23.21
CA PHE A 300 25.22 24.40 -23.32
C PHE A 300 24.49 24.27 -24.66
N THR A 301 25.13 23.66 -25.66
CA THR A 301 24.48 23.31 -26.94
C THR A 301 23.58 22.08 -26.79
N ARG A 302 22.26 22.30 -26.67
CA ARG A 302 21.25 21.23 -26.76
C ARG A 302 20.91 20.97 -28.23
N LYS A 303 21.33 19.82 -28.78
CA LYS A 303 20.90 19.37 -30.11
C LYS A 303 19.48 18.80 -30.02
N PHE A 304 18.49 19.52 -30.54
CA PHE A 304 17.14 19.00 -30.76
C PHE A 304 17.02 18.51 -32.22
N ARG A 305 16.44 17.32 -32.41
CA ARG A 305 15.98 16.84 -33.72
C ARG A 305 14.46 16.94 -33.74
N ILE A 306 13.92 17.83 -34.57
CA ILE A 306 12.49 17.87 -34.87
C ILE A 306 12.22 16.75 -35.88
N VAL A 307 11.36 15.80 -35.52
CA VAL A 307 10.84 14.80 -36.46
C VAL A 307 9.39 15.20 -36.73
N GLN A 308 9.15 15.77 -37.92
CA GLN A 308 7.81 16.11 -38.38
C GLN A 308 7.30 14.90 -39.18
N GLN A 309 6.37 14.14 -38.61
CA GLN A 309 5.56 13.19 -39.35
C GLN A 309 4.14 13.74 -39.33
N LEU A 310 3.70 14.28 -40.45
CA LEU A 310 2.30 14.37 -40.92
C LEU A 310 2.35 15.06 -42.29
N GLU A 311 2.07 14.30 -43.34
CA GLU A 311 1.83 14.84 -44.68
C GLU A 311 0.46 15.53 -44.71
N TRP A 312 0.43 16.78 -45.14
CA TRP A 312 -0.80 17.52 -45.35
C TRP A 312 -1.46 17.03 -46.64
N ILE A 313 -2.68 16.51 -46.56
CA ILE A 313 -3.50 16.27 -47.74
C ILE A 313 -4.31 17.55 -48.01
N ASP A 314 -4.16 18.09 -49.22
CA ASP A 314 -4.94 19.23 -49.69
C ASP A 314 -6.41 18.84 -49.77
N MET A 315 -7.26 19.60 -49.09
CA MET A 315 -8.71 19.47 -49.18
C MET A 315 -9.18 20.47 -50.24
N VAL A 316 -9.42 19.96 -51.46
CA VAL A 316 -10.15 20.65 -52.53
C VAL A 316 -11.57 20.12 -52.59
#